data_AF-A0A859EK77-F1
#
_entry.id   AF-A0A859EK77-F1
#
_cell.length_a   1.000
_cell.length_b   1.000
_cell.length_c   1.000
_cell.angle_alpha   90.00
_cell.angle_beta   90.00
_cell.angle_gamma   90.00
#
_symmetry.space_group_name_H-M   'P 1'
#
loop_
_entity.id
_entity.type
_entity.pdbx_description
1 polymer ?
#
loop_
_entity_poly.entity_id
_entity_poly.type
_entity_poly.pdbx_seq_one_letter_code
_entity_poly.pdbx_strand_id
1 'polypeptide(L)'
;MSLWILTANKKKASRDAGFCSNKLGERIMKKRVFLIILGLALLAACGQKKIENQDNTPDSSKSALDKEQKSSSISVEQDEKLYASTLDKLTKDTSEGRAQIYTFYDIDKNGTNELITGHHSDGAYYLAAIYYLNQGTSTYLAQSKVASAGGSRESATIYTDGTVFYAQWHSLSPDAKGYLYRLRSDNSGIDVLKEADFQIAGVDSNSEKSVDSVFGLASKKEVDLSSLTWKDIESYQSKSSIGAEDNPEISTQMDLSSIQNGDFSSIEGTWKNGNGEELTFDKNGLVTNGLKLGNQFKMVNSYLEGGVSYGGPGAAILFIPAGVDMTMTLDNQKIMDASNRKRDRILITQSVNVNKSEVFYYKE
;
A
#
# COMPACT_ATOMS: atom_id res chain seq x y z
N MET A 1 -20.16 28.20 -3.74
CA MET A 1 -21.48 27.56 -3.98
C MET A 1 -21.44 26.98 -5.38
N SER A 2 -21.74 25.67 -5.49
CA SER A 2 -21.78 24.84 -6.70
C SER A 2 -20.44 24.33 -7.26
N LEU A 3 -20.04 23.19 -6.68
CA LEU A 3 -19.08 22.19 -7.15
C LEU A 3 -19.56 21.61 -8.50
N TRP A 4 -18.72 21.59 -9.52
CA TRP A 4 -18.92 20.81 -10.74
C TRP A 4 -17.68 19.94 -10.95
N ILE A 5 -17.73 18.71 -10.43
CA ILE A 5 -16.83 17.63 -10.84
C ILE A 5 -17.42 17.07 -12.13
N LEU A 6 -16.73 17.27 -13.26
CA LEU A 6 -17.13 16.67 -14.52
C LEU A 6 -16.33 15.39 -14.76
N THR A 7 -17.04 14.27 -14.61
CA THR A 7 -16.61 12.92 -14.99
C THR A 7 -16.42 12.85 -16.52
N ALA A 8 -15.24 12.44 -16.98
CA ALA A 8 -15.04 12.07 -18.38
C ALA A 8 -15.65 10.68 -18.63
N ASN A 9 -16.94 10.63 -18.94
CA ASN A 9 -17.62 9.39 -19.26
C ASN A 9 -17.56 9.16 -20.79
N LYS A 10 -16.76 8.18 -21.23
CA LYS A 10 -16.71 7.70 -22.62
C LYS A 10 -18.07 7.09 -22.99
N LYS A 11 -18.94 7.85 -23.68
CA LYS A 11 -20.03 7.29 -24.49
C LYS A 11 -20.40 8.19 -25.68
N LYS A 12 -19.96 7.75 -26.86
CA LYS A 12 -20.66 7.84 -28.16
C LYS A 12 -20.99 9.25 -28.68
N ALA A 13 -19.99 9.93 -29.23
CA ALA A 13 -20.20 11.03 -30.16
C ALA A 13 -20.04 10.53 -31.60
N SER A 14 -21.15 10.21 -32.26
CA SER A 14 -21.22 10.22 -33.71
C SER A 14 -22.45 11.01 -34.13
N ARG A 15 -22.22 11.92 -35.07
CA ARG A 15 -23.17 12.52 -36.02
C ARG A 15 -23.74 13.90 -35.67
N ASP A 16 -23.30 14.80 -36.55
CA ASP A 16 -24.04 15.88 -37.22
C ASP A 16 -23.99 17.28 -36.61
N ALA A 17 -23.09 18.07 -37.20
CA ALA A 17 -23.19 19.51 -37.32
C ALA A 17 -24.36 19.90 -38.24
N GLY A 18 -25.09 20.96 -37.88
CA GLY A 18 -26.12 21.54 -38.73
C GLY A 18 -26.89 22.70 -38.11
N PHE A 19 -26.41 23.91 -38.37
CA PHE A 19 -27.13 25.14 -38.75
C PHE A 19 -28.35 25.70 -37.94
N CYS A 20 -28.36 27.03 -37.84
CA CYS A 20 -29.30 27.93 -37.18
C CYS A 20 -30.80 27.78 -37.53
N SER A 21 -31.70 28.04 -36.56
CA SER A 21 -32.71 29.13 -36.61
C SER A 21 -33.73 29.06 -35.45
N ASN A 22 -34.25 30.22 -35.05
CA ASN A 22 -35.24 30.50 -34.01
C ASN A 22 -36.60 29.80 -34.22
N LYS A 23 -37.24 29.30 -33.14
CA LYS A 23 -38.67 29.58 -32.84
C LYS A 23 -39.15 29.05 -31.49
N LEU A 24 -40.03 29.85 -30.91
CA LEU A 24 -40.88 29.73 -29.73
C LEU A 24 -41.89 28.56 -29.83
N GLY A 25 -42.24 27.89 -28.72
CA GLY A 25 -43.43 27.02 -28.66
C GLY A 25 -43.48 25.95 -27.55
N GLU A 26 -44.26 26.25 -26.52
CA GLU A 26 -45.05 25.42 -25.58
C GLU A 26 -44.87 23.87 -25.43
N ARG A 27 -44.72 23.48 -24.15
CA ARG A 27 -45.56 22.55 -23.34
C ARG A 27 -45.89 21.15 -23.89
N ILE A 28 -45.58 20.09 -23.10
CA ILE A 28 -46.52 19.08 -22.55
C ILE A 28 -45.76 17.93 -21.85
N MET A 29 -46.18 17.63 -20.61
CA MET A 29 -45.79 16.47 -19.80
C MET A 29 -46.31 15.13 -20.37
N LYS A 30 -45.61 14.02 -20.14
CA LYS A 30 -46.24 12.71 -19.90
C LYS A 30 -45.36 11.78 -19.06
N LYS A 31 -45.79 11.58 -17.81
CA LYS A 31 -45.42 10.47 -16.90
C LYS A 31 -45.79 9.13 -17.53
N ARG A 32 -44.97 8.09 -17.34
CA ARG A 32 -45.44 6.69 -17.26
C ARG A 32 -44.71 5.94 -16.15
N VAL A 33 -45.51 5.57 -15.16
CA VAL A 33 -45.29 4.60 -14.10
C VAL A 33 -45.52 3.20 -14.69
N PHE A 34 -44.75 2.19 -14.26
CA PHE A 34 -45.12 0.79 -14.39
C PHE A 34 -44.74 0.03 -13.12
N LEU A 35 -45.69 -0.76 -12.61
CA LEU A 35 -45.64 -1.47 -11.33
C LEU A 35 -46.43 -2.80 -11.51
N ILE A 36 -45.90 -3.88 -10.91
CA ILE A 36 -46.52 -5.17 -10.49
C ILE A 36 -46.82 -6.18 -11.65
N ILE A 37 -46.65 -7.52 -11.60
CA ILE A 37 -47.19 -8.62 -10.75
C ILE A 37 -46.47 -9.94 -11.21
N LEU A 38 -45.77 -10.73 -10.38
CA LEU A 38 -46.16 -11.85 -9.47
C LEU A 38 -46.26 -13.26 -10.13
N GLY A 39 -45.69 -14.26 -9.44
CA GLY A 39 -46.09 -15.68 -9.46
C GLY A 39 -44.90 -16.66 -9.59
N LEU A 40 -44.78 -17.76 -8.85
CA LEU A 40 -45.60 -18.35 -7.78
C LEU A 40 -44.79 -19.49 -7.10
N ALA A 41 -45.20 -19.84 -5.89
CA ALA A 41 -44.59 -20.79 -4.96
C ALA A 41 -44.56 -22.27 -5.42
N LEU A 42 -43.67 -23.03 -4.78
CA LEU A 42 -43.90 -24.45 -4.45
C LEU A 42 -43.54 -24.70 -2.98
N LEU A 43 -44.50 -25.24 -2.26
CA LEU A 43 -44.46 -25.71 -0.88
C LEU A 43 -44.19 -27.23 -0.87
N ALA A 44 -43.48 -27.72 0.15
CA ALA A 44 -43.74 -29.04 0.74
C ALA A 44 -43.36 -29.03 2.24
N ALA A 45 -44.36 -29.32 3.07
CA ALA A 45 -44.31 -29.62 4.51
C ALA A 45 -43.75 -31.05 4.73
N CYS A 46 -43.52 -31.64 5.91
CA CYS A 46 -43.90 -31.40 7.31
C CYS A 46 -43.03 -32.34 8.18
N GLY A 47 -42.78 -32.02 9.46
CA GLY A 47 -42.25 -33.00 10.42
C GLY A 47 -41.81 -32.42 11.76
N GLN A 48 -42.74 -32.28 12.72
CA GLN A 48 -42.41 -32.05 14.13
C GLN A 48 -42.14 -33.38 14.84
N LYS A 49 -41.03 -33.48 15.58
CA LYS A 49 -40.96 -34.31 16.79
C LYS A 49 -39.88 -33.85 17.77
N LYS A 50 -40.36 -33.44 18.94
CA LYS A 50 -39.86 -33.61 20.32
C LYS A 50 -38.42 -33.16 20.70
N ILE A 51 -38.39 -32.35 21.76
CA ILE A 51 -37.23 -31.88 22.53
C ILE A 51 -36.55 -33.06 23.24
N GLU A 52 -35.22 -33.13 23.15
CA GLU A 52 -34.34 -33.73 24.16
C GLU A 52 -33.01 -32.96 24.18
N ASN A 53 -32.59 -32.50 25.36
CA ASN A 53 -31.34 -31.77 25.59
C ASN A 53 -30.17 -32.76 25.61
N GLN A 54 -29.08 -32.50 24.88
CA GLN A 54 -27.71 -32.86 25.28
C GLN A 54 -26.61 -32.20 24.42
N ASP A 55 -25.80 -31.39 25.10
CA ASP A 55 -24.36 -31.09 24.98
C ASP A 55 -23.64 -30.82 23.63
N ASN A 56 -23.01 -29.64 23.64
CA ASN A 56 -21.67 -29.27 23.15
C ASN A 56 -21.30 -29.52 21.69
N THR A 57 -21.34 -28.45 20.89
CA THR A 57 -20.48 -28.28 19.71
C THR A 57 -19.96 -26.84 19.72
N PRO A 58 -18.64 -26.57 19.69
CA PRO A 58 -18.13 -25.21 19.62
C PRO A 58 -18.39 -24.63 18.24
N ASP A 59 -18.97 -23.43 18.24
CA ASP A 59 -19.19 -22.55 17.08
C ASP A 59 -17.86 -22.21 16.40
N SER A 60 -17.46 -23.03 15.42
CA SER A 60 -16.22 -22.86 14.65
C SER A 60 -16.27 -21.64 13.71
N SER A 61 -17.44 -21.02 13.51
CA SER A 61 -17.63 -19.86 12.65
C SER A 61 -17.12 -18.56 13.28
N LYS A 62 -17.27 -18.39 14.60
CA LYS A 62 -16.90 -17.16 15.30
C LYS A 62 -15.39 -16.97 15.44
N SER A 63 -14.66 -18.07 15.69
CA SER A 63 -13.21 -18.04 15.85
C SER A 63 -12.42 -17.77 14.56
N ALA A 64 -13.01 -18.06 13.40
CA ALA A 64 -12.40 -17.79 12.10
C ALA A 64 -12.56 -16.32 11.70
N LEU A 65 -13.75 -15.74 11.87
CA LEU A 65 -14.01 -14.33 11.63
C LEU A 65 -13.17 -13.41 12.55
N ASP A 66 -13.08 -13.74 13.84
CA ASP A 66 -12.27 -12.96 14.78
C ASP A 66 -10.76 -13.05 14.47
N LYS A 67 -10.28 -14.20 13.97
CA LYS A 67 -8.88 -14.36 13.54
C LYS A 67 -8.58 -13.63 12.24
N GLU A 68 -9.51 -13.63 11.29
CA GLU A 68 -9.35 -13.00 9.99
C GLU A 68 -9.41 -11.47 10.11
N GLN A 69 -10.34 -10.92 10.91
CA GLN A 69 -10.37 -9.50 11.25
C GLN A 69 -9.17 -9.05 12.06
N LYS A 70 -8.68 -9.87 13.00
CA LYS A 70 -7.48 -9.55 13.79
C LYS A 70 -6.20 -9.62 12.94
N SER A 71 -6.12 -10.56 11.99
CA SER A 71 -4.97 -10.67 11.08
C SER A 71 -4.91 -9.52 10.08
N SER A 72 -6.06 -9.09 9.54
CA SER A 72 -6.13 -7.95 8.62
C SER A 72 -5.91 -6.61 9.34
N SER A 73 -6.34 -6.47 10.60
CA SER A 73 -6.01 -5.28 11.39
C SER A 73 -4.52 -5.21 11.72
N ILE A 74 -3.87 -6.34 12.00
CA ILE A 74 -2.42 -6.39 12.29
C ILE A 74 -1.60 -6.01 11.04
N SER A 75 -1.97 -6.47 9.85
CA SER A 75 -1.24 -6.09 8.62
C SER A 75 -1.35 -4.60 8.32
N VAL A 76 -2.55 -4.02 8.49
CA VAL A 76 -2.77 -2.58 8.28
C VAL A 76 -1.97 -1.74 9.27
N GLU A 77 -1.92 -2.13 10.55
CA GLU A 77 -1.09 -1.41 11.53
C GLU A 77 0.40 -1.46 11.20
N GLN A 78 0.87 -2.54 10.59
CA GLN A 78 2.27 -2.65 10.17
C GLN A 78 2.56 -1.77 8.95
N ASP A 79 1.67 -1.75 7.98
CA ASP A 79 1.81 -0.88 6.80
C ASP A 79 1.77 0.60 7.21
N GLU A 80 0.90 0.98 8.16
CA GLU A 80 0.87 2.33 8.71
C GLU A 80 2.20 2.77 9.33
N LYS A 81 2.94 1.85 9.97
CA LYS A 81 4.29 2.16 10.50
C LYS A 81 5.29 2.39 9.37
N LEU A 82 5.27 1.56 8.34
CA LEU A 82 6.17 1.70 7.18
C LEU A 82 5.96 3.03 6.44
N TYR A 83 4.72 3.50 6.42
CA TYR A 83 4.32 4.75 5.78
C TYR A 83 4.08 5.93 6.73
N ALA A 84 4.46 5.80 8.01
CA ALA A 84 4.15 6.77 9.06
C ALA A 84 4.62 8.19 8.70
N SER A 85 5.83 8.34 8.18
CA SER A 85 6.37 9.64 7.76
C SER A 85 5.55 10.34 6.67
N THR A 86 4.85 9.57 5.84
CA THR A 86 3.96 10.08 4.79
C THR A 86 2.59 10.37 5.34
N LEU A 87 2.02 9.45 6.12
CA LEU A 87 0.73 9.63 6.79
C LEU A 87 0.75 10.85 7.74
N ASP A 88 1.83 11.05 8.49
CA ASP A 88 2.04 12.22 9.36
C ASP A 88 2.08 13.55 8.59
N LYS A 89 2.54 13.54 7.34
CA LYS A 89 2.50 14.73 6.47
C LYS A 89 1.10 14.96 5.93
N LEU A 90 0.41 13.89 5.54
CA LEU A 90 -0.94 13.94 5.02
C LEU A 90 -1.96 14.42 6.06
N THR A 91 -1.80 14.05 7.34
CA THR A 91 -2.66 14.57 8.42
C THR A 91 -2.50 16.07 8.66
N LYS A 92 -1.34 16.64 8.30
CA LYS A 92 -1.02 18.07 8.45
C LYS A 92 -1.21 18.85 7.15
N ASP A 93 -1.54 18.18 6.05
CA ASP A 93 -1.72 18.81 4.75
C ASP A 93 -2.99 19.66 4.73
N THR A 94 -2.82 20.95 4.47
CA THR A 94 -3.92 21.92 4.33
C THR A 94 -4.09 22.42 2.90
N SER A 95 -3.36 21.80 1.95
CA SER A 95 -3.40 22.19 0.54
C SER A 95 -4.76 21.91 -0.10
N GLU A 96 -5.10 22.72 -1.10
CA GLU A 96 -6.29 22.51 -1.92
C GLU A 96 -6.17 21.20 -2.69
N GLY A 97 -7.20 20.36 -2.60
CA GLY A 97 -7.18 19.03 -3.21
C GLY A 97 -6.38 17.99 -2.42
N ARG A 98 -6.12 18.22 -1.12
CA ARG A 98 -5.52 17.21 -0.23
C ARG A 98 -6.31 15.90 -0.26
N ALA A 99 -5.60 14.78 -0.17
CA ALA A 99 -6.21 13.48 0.04
C ALA A 99 -6.98 13.46 1.38
N GLN A 100 -8.06 12.68 1.43
CA GLN A 100 -8.91 12.53 2.62
C GLN A 100 -8.89 11.11 3.17
N ILE A 101 -8.62 10.14 2.30
CA ILE A 101 -8.65 8.72 2.63
C ILE A 101 -7.37 8.04 2.14
N TYR A 102 -7.04 6.91 2.75
CA TYR A 102 -5.95 6.05 2.34
C TYR A 102 -6.33 4.58 2.43
N THR A 103 -5.59 3.74 1.73
CA THR A 103 -5.67 2.28 1.78
C THR A 103 -4.31 1.69 1.42
N PHE A 104 -4.15 0.40 1.68
CA PHE A 104 -2.95 -0.36 1.38
C PHE A 104 -3.29 -1.45 0.36
N TYR A 105 -2.48 -1.55 -0.69
CA TYR A 105 -2.70 -2.51 -1.76
C TYR A 105 -1.37 -2.91 -2.39
N ASP A 106 -1.09 -4.21 -2.41
CA ASP A 106 0.08 -4.82 -3.03
C ASP A 106 -0.05 -4.80 -4.56
N ILE A 107 0.52 -3.77 -5.20
CA ILE A 107 0.44 -3.52 -6.63
C ILE A 107 1.23 -4.60 -7.38
N ASP A 108 2.44 -4.92 -6.93
CA ASP A 108 3.37 -5.80 -7.64
C ASP A 108 3.33 -7.27 -7.19
N LYS A 109 2.51 -7.57 -6.17
CA LYS A 109 2.26 -8.91 -5.61
C LYS A 109 3.50 -9.48 -4.92
N ASN A 110 4.33 -8.60 -4.35
CA ASN A 110 5.56 -9.00 -3.64
C ASN A 110 5.34 -9.29 -2.14
N GLY A 111 4.12 -9.06 -1.62
CA GLY A 111 3.78 -9.22 -0.21
C GLY A 111 3.97 -7.95 0.62
N THR A 112 4.40 -6.84 0.01
CA THR A 112 4.50 -5.50 0.60
C THR A 112 3.38 -4.66 -0.01
N ASN A 113 2.56 -4.01 0.81
CA ASN A 113 1.53 -3.13 0.29
C ASN A 113 2.08 -1.74 -0.06
N GLU A 114 1.61 -1.16 -1.16
CA GLU A 114 1.76 0.27 -1.44
C GLU A 114 0.67 1.10 -0.75
N LEU A 115 1.03 2.31 -0.34
CA LEU A 115 0.08 3.31 0.15
C LEU A 115 -0.60 4.01 -1.02
N ILE A 116 -1.92 3.85 -1.10
CA ILE A 116 -2.77 4.58 -2.04
C ILE A 116 -3.57 5.60 -1.25
N THR A 117 -3.53 6.87 -1.67
CA THR A 117 -4.36 7.93 -1.11
C THR A 117 -5.45 8.32 -2.08
N GLY A 118 -6.54 8.89 -1.59
CA GLY A 118 -7.68 9.20 -2.42
C GLY A 118 -8.64 10.23 -1.85
N HIS A 119 -9.73 10.39 -2.59
CA HIS A 119 -10.91 11.16 -2.24
C HIS A 119 -12.14 10.27 -2.38
N HIS A 120 -13.18 10.56 -1.60
CA HIS A 120 -14.50 9.99 -1.81
C HIS A 120 -15.48 11.12 -2.11
N SER A 121 -16.09 11.09 -3.29
CA SER A 121 -17.05 12.11 -3.73
C SER A 121 -18.11 11.48 -4.62
N ASP A 122 -19.36 11.89 -4.45
CA ASP A 122 -20.50 11.40 -5.22
C ASP A 122 -20.63 9.86 -5.27
N GLY A 123 -20.24 9.19 -4.17
CA GLY A 123 -20.30 7.73 -4.05
C GLY A 123 -19.19 6.98 -4.81
N ALA A 124 -18.19 7.69 -5.32
CA ALA A 124 -17.05 7.14 -6.04
C ALA A 124 -15.72 7.47 -5.35
N TYR A 125 -14.80 6.52 -5.45
CA TYR A 125 -13.42 6.66 -4.99
C TYR A 125 -12.54 7.16 -6.12
N TYR A 126 -11.72 8.18 -5.83
CA TYR A 126 -10.78 8.76 -6.78
C TYR A 126 -9.37 8.67 -6.20
N LEU A 127 -8.44 8.13 -6.99
CA LEU A 127 -7.03 8.07 -6.63
C LEU A 127 -6.45 9.49 -6.56
N ALA A 128 -5.78 9.81 -5.46
CA ALA A 128 -5.05 11.06 -5.26
C ALA A 128 -3.56 10.86 -5.51
N ALA A 129 -2.88 9.99 -4.76
CA ALA A 129 -1.46 9.69 -4.96
C ALA A 129 -1.11 8.23 -4.60
N ILE A 130 0.01 7.77 -5.13
CA ILE A 130 0.59 6.44 -4.89
C ILE A 130 1.97 6.62 -4.28
N TYR A 131 2.24 5.90 -3.19
CA TYR A 131 3.54 5.84 -2.54
C TYR A 131 3.97 4.38 -2.39
N TYR A 132 5.24 4.11 -2.68
CA TYR A 132 5.84 2.79 -2.58
C TYR A 132 7.06 2.83 -1.67
N LEU A 133 7.53 1.67 -1.21
CA LEU A 133 8.80 1.59 -0.49
C LEU A 133 9.94 1.49 -1.50
N ASN A 134 10.82 2.49 -1.52
CA ASN A 134 12.10 2.41 -2.19
C ASN A 134 13.17 2.18 -1.14
N GLN A 135 13.69 0.95 -1.05
CA GLN A 135 14.64 0.52 -0.04
C GLN A 135 14.12 0.93 1.35
N GLY A 136 12.92 0.47 1.69
CA GLY A 136 12.25 0.75 2.98
C GLY A 136 11.79 2.20 3.20
N THR A 137 12.08 3.13 2.28
CA THR A 137 11.68 4.53 2.40
C THR A 137 10.40 4.78 1.61
N SER A 138 9.34 5.24 2.28
CA SER A 138 8.13 5.72 1.60
C SER A 138 8.47 6.81 0.58
N THR A 139 8.20 6.51 -0.69
CA THR A 139 8.60 7.29 -1.85
C THR A 139 7.40 7.54 -2.75
N TYR A 140 7.24 8.78 -3.18
CA TYR A 140 6.20 9.18 -4.13
C TYR A 140 6.41 8.51 -5.50
N LEU A 141 5.34 7.99 -6.10
CA LEU A 141 5.35 7.43 -7.46
C LEU A 141 4.61 8.33 -8.47
N ALA A 142 3.32 8.53 -8.26
CA ALA A 142 2.43 9.20 -9.20
C ALA A 142 1.19 9.75 -8.49
N GLN A 143 0.48 10.67 -9.13
CA GLN A 143 -0.74 11.27 -8.61
C GLN A 143 -1.78 11.55 -9.69
N SER A 144 -3.04 11.72 -9.27
CA SER A 144 -4.05 12.41 -10.06
C SER A 144 -4.32 13.76 -9.44
N LYS A 145 -4.18 14.82 -10.23
CA LYS A 145 -4.32 16.19 -9.75
C LYS A 145 -4.89 17.08 -10.83
N VAL A 146 -5.80 17.96 -10.43
CA VAL A 146 -6.26 19.07 -11.25
C VAL A 146 -5.87 20.35 -10.51
N ALA A 147 -4.97 21.14 -11.09
CA ALA A 147 -4.59 22.41 -10.50
C ALA A 147 -5.79 23.39 -10.52
N SER A 148 -6.00 24.13 -9.44
CA SER A 148 -7.08 25.12 -9.33
C SER A 148 -6.88 26.32 -10.26
N ALA A 149 -5.64 26.57 -10.69
CA ALA A 149 -5.28 27.57 -11.68
C ALA A 149 -4.18 27.06 -12.63
N GLY A 150 -4.04 27.69 -13.79
CA GLY A 150 -2.96 27.41 -14.74
C GLY A 150 -3.13 26.13 -15.57
N GLY A 151 -4.26 25.42 -15.44
CA GLY A 151 -4.67 24.37 -16.37
C GLY A 151 -3.88 23.06 -16.32
N SER A 152 -2.90 22.91 -15.42
CA SER A 152 -2.12 21.67 -15.25
C SER A 152 -3.00 20.51 -14.77
N ARG A 153 -2.80 19.33 -15.38
CA ARG A 153 -3.53 18.10 -15.07
C ARG A 153 -2.61 16.91 -15.03
N GLU A 154 -2.92 16.02 -14.11
CA GLU A 154 -2.21 14.77 -13.87
C GLU A 154 -3.22 13.65 -13.61
N SER A 155 -2.91 12.44 -14.05
CA SER A 155 -3.72 11.26 -13.78
C SER A 155 -2.82 10.05 -13.57
N ALA A 156 -3.13 9.26 -12.54
CA ALA A 156 -2.51 7.98 -12.31
C ALA A 156 -3.57 6.86 -12.25
N THR A 157 -3.24 5.73 -12.87
CA THR A 157 -4.11 4.54 -12.95
C THR A 157 -3.30 3.31 -12.58
N ILE A 158 -3.83 2.49 -11.68
CA ILE A 158 -3.23 1.21 -11.26
C ILE A 158 -3.91 0.09 -12.04
N TYR A 159 -3.11 -0.79 -12.64
CA TYR A 159 -3.61 -1.98 -13.34
C TYR A 159 -3.37 -3.24 -12.51
N THR A 160 -4.29 -4.20 -12.63
CA THR A 160 -4.27 -5.50 -11.93
C THR A 160 -3.07 -6.40 -12.29
N ASP A 161 -2.33 -6.05 -13.35
CA ASP A 161 -1.08 -6.69 -13.75
C ASP A 161 0.17 -6.09 -13.07
N GLY A 162 -0.02 -5.15 -12.14
CA GLY A 162 1.03 -4.50 -11.36
C GLY A 162 1.73 -3.34 -12.06
N THR A 163 1.20 -2.88 -13.20
CA THR A 163 1.68 -1.65 -13.84
C THR A 163 0.91 -0.42 -13.37
N VAL A 164 1.60 0.71 -13.33
CA VAL A 164 1.01 2.03 -13.02
C VAL A 164 1.22 2.94 -14.20
N PHE A 165 0.13 3.47 -14.77
CA PHE A 165 0.20 4.49 -15.80
C PHE A 165 0.07 5.87 -15.16
N TYR A 166 0.91 6.81 -15.58
CA TYR A 166 0.91 8.20 -15.13
C TYR A 166 0.97 9.13 -16.34
N ALA A 167 0.10 10.12 -16.38
CA ALA A 167 0.04 11.11 -17.46
C ALA A 167 0.00 12.53 -16.92
N GLN A 168 0.63 13.45 -17.65
CA GLN A 168 0.67 14.88 -17.37
C GLN A 168 0.29 15.65 -18.64
N TRP A 169 -0.59 16.64 -18.51
CA TRP A 169 -1.00 17.47 -19.64
C TRP A 169 -1.53 18.83 -19.20
N HIS A 170 -1.75 19.71 -20.17
CA HIS A 170 -2.39 21.00 -19.95
C HIS A 170 -3.82 20.99 -20.49
N SER A 171 -4.78 21.55 -19.77
CA SER A 171 -6.22 21.55 -20.09
C SER A 171 -6.57 22.07 -21.49
N LEU A 172 -5.75 22.98 -22.02
CA LEU A 172 -5.95 23.61 -23.33
C LEU A 172 -5.17 22.91 -24.45
N SER A 173 -4.48 21.81 -24.15
CA SER A 173 -3.71 21.03 -25.11
C SER A 173 -4.23 19.59 -25.13
N PRO A 174 -4.42 18.99 -26.33
CA PRO A 174 -4.66 17.56 -26.43
C PRO A 174 -3.39 16.75 -26.17
N ASP A 175 -2.20 17.37 -26.25
CA ASP A 175 -0.92 16.67 -26.11
C ASP A 175 -0.60 16.44 -24.63
N ALA A 176 -0.17 15.22 -24.34
CA ALA A 176 0.13 14.74 -23.00
C ALA A 176 1.45 13.95 -23.02
N LYS A 177 2.15 13.97 -21.88
CA LYS A 177 3.31 13.12 -21.63
C LYS A 177 2.90 11.99 -20.70
N GLY A 178 3.18 10.75 -21.10
CA GLY A 178 2.79 9.56 -20.36
C GLY A 178 3.98 8.69 -19.96
N TYR A 179 3.81 7.96 -18.87
CA TYR A 179 4.77 7.03 -18.30
C TYR A 179 4.04 5.74 -17.90
N LEU A 180 4.63 4.60 -18.22
CA LEU A 180 4.18 3.29 -17.72
C LEU A 180 5.25 2.72 -16.82
N TYR A 181 4.93 2.60 -15.53
CA TYR A 181 5.83 2.11 -14.50
C TYR A 181 5.53 0.67 -14.11
N ARG A 182 6.55 0.01 -13.58
CA ARG A 182 6.45 -1.23 -12.82
C ARG A 182 7.32 -1.13 -11.59
N LEU A 183 6.77 -1.46 -10.44
CA LEU A 183 7.54 -1.59 -9.20
C LEU A 183 8.43 -2.82 -9.30
N ARG A 184 9.64 -2.71 -8.76
CA ARG A 184 10.53 -3.87 -8.64
C ARG A 184 10.15 -4.64 -7.39
N SER A 185 9.95 -5.95 -7.53
CA SER A 185 9.50 -6.84 -6.45
C SER A 185 10.46 -6.95 -5.26
N ASP A 186 11.66 -6.39 -5.36
CA ASP A 186 12.63 -6.28 -4.26
C ASP A 186 12.54 -4.94 -3.51
N ASN A 187 11.53 -4.11 -3.82
CA ASN A 187 11.36 -2.75 -3.31
C ASN A 187 12.57 -1.83 -3.62
N SER A 188 13.38 -2.11 -4.64
CA SER A 188 14.57 -1.29 -4.96
C SER A 188 14.28 -0.06 -5.82
N GLY A 189 13.02 0.18 -6.18
CA GLY A 189 12.62 1.26 -7.06
C GLY A 189 11.53 0.87 -8.06
N ILE A 190 11.52 1.61 -9.17
CA ILE A 190 10.65 1.38 -10.32
C ILE A 190 11.45 1.22 -11.60
N ASP A 191 10.88 0.45 -12.53
CA ASP A 191 11.25 0.47 -13.94
C ASP A 191 10.29 1.37 -14.72
N VAL A 192 10.85 2.22 -15.58
CA VAL A 192 10.09 2.96 -16.58
C VAL A 192 9.97 2.08 -17.82
N LEU A 193 8.84 1.39 -17.96
CA LEU A 193 8.59 0.50 -19.10
C LEU A 193 8.40 1.28 -20.40
N LYS A 194 7.81 2.47 -20.30
CA LYS A 194 7.62 3.37 -21.44
C LYS A 194 7.49 4.80 -20.97
N GLU A 195 8.09 5.71 -21.73
CA GLU A 195 7.88 7.15 -21.67
C GLU A 195 7.61 7.63 -23.09
N ALA A 196 6.49 8.32 -23.30
CA ALA A 196 6.10 8.78 -24.64
C ALA A 196 5.07 9.91 -24.59
N ASP A 197 5.08 10.72 -25.65
CA ASP A 197 4.01 11.67 -25.92
C ASP A 197 2.81 10.97 -26.57
N PHE A 198 1.61 11.43 -26.25
CA PHE A 198 0.35 10.95 -26.81
C PHE A 198 -0.72 12.06 -26.77
N GLN A 199 -1.89 11.79 -27.32
CA GLN A 199 -3.03 12.71 -27.27
C GLN A 199 -4.11 12.18 -26.33
N ILE A 200 -4.39 12.93 -25.26
CA ILE A 200 -5.36 12.56 -24.22
C ILE A 200 -6.81 12.78 -24.66
N ALA A 201 -7.03 13.68 -25.62
CA ALA A 201 -8.35 14.05 -26.13
C ALA A 201 -8.29 14.38 -27.62
N GLY A 202 -9.44 14.36 -28.29
CA GLY A 202 -9.55 14.75 -29.71
C GLY A 202 -8.98 13.75 -30.71
N VAL A 203 -8.66 12.52 -30.28
CA VAL A 203 -8.19 11.44 -31.14
C VAL A 203 -9.11 10.22 -31.09
N ASP A 204 -9.26 9.56 -32.25
CA ASP A 204 -9.88 8.24 -32.32
C ASP A 204 -9.07 7.23 -31.49
N SER A 205 -9.73 6.27 -30.86
CA SER A 205 -9.04 5.27 -30.02
C SER A 205 -8.07 4.38 -30.81
N ASN A 206 -8.26 4.23 -32.13
CA ASN A 206 -7.36 3.51 -33.02
C ASN A 206 -6.26 4.39 -33.63
N SER A 207 -6.23 5.68 -33.31
CA SER A 207 -5.13 6.58 -33.74
C SER A 207 -3.81 6.11 -33.16
N GLU A 208 -2.72 6.20 -33.92
CA GLU A 208 -1.36 5.92 -33.42
C GLU A 208 -0.96 6.84 -32.25
N LYS A 209 -1.63 7.99 -32.10
CA LYS A 209 -1.44 8.94 -31.00
C LYS A 209 -2.35 8.69 -29.80
N SER A 210 -3.26 7.73 -29.85
CA SER A 210 -4.15 7.43 -28.71
C SER A 210 -3.35 6.81 -27.57
N VAL A 211 -3.83 6.98 -26.33
CA VAL A 211 -3.20 6.35 -25.16
C VAL A 211 -3.12 4.82 -25.30
N ASP A 212 -4.14 4.21 -25.91
CA ASP A 212 -4.23 2.77 -26.10
C ASP A 212 -3.18 2.27 -27.11
N SER A 213 -3.01 2.97 -28.23
CA SER A 213 -1.99 2.62 -29.23
C SER A 213 -0.57 2.87 -28.72
N VAL A 214 -0.35 3.97 -27.99
CA VAL A 214 0.98 4.32 -27.49
C VAL A 214 1.37 3.43 -26.31
N PHE A 215 0.50 3.20 -25.33
CA PHE A 215 0.86 2.50 -24.10
C PHE A 215 0.31 1.07 -23.98
N GLY A 216 -0.50 0.62 -24.93
CA GLY A 216 -1.07 -0.73 -24.91
C GLY A 216 -2.06 -0.95 -23.76
N LEU A 217 -2.83 0.09 -23.39
CA LEU A 217 -3.68 0.05 -22.20
C LEU A 217 -5.05 -0.61 -22.42
N ALA A 218 -5.51 -0.73 -23.67
CA ALA A 218 -6.85 -1.23 -23.99
C ALA A 218 -7.15 -2.64 -23.46
N SER A 219 -6.14 -3.50 -23.32
CA SER A 219 -6.29 -4.85 -22.77
C SER A 219 -6.02 -4.95 -21.27
N LYS A 220 -5.56 -3.88 -20.63
CA LYS A 220 -5.25 -3.88 -19.20
C LYS A 220 -6.52 -3.62 -18.39
N LYS A 221 -6.65 -4.34 -17.28
CA LYS A 221 -7.76 -4.18 -16.34
C LYS A 221 -7.32 -3.31 -15.18
N GLU A 222 -8.00 -2.18 -15.00
CA GLU A 222 -7.78 -1.27 -13.86
C GLU A 222 -8.17 -1.95 -12.54
N VAL A 223 -7.47 -1.57 -11.47
CA VAL A 223 -7.86 -1.95 -10.11
C VAL A 223 -9.18 -1.26 -9.77
N ASP A 224 -10.12 -2.04 -9.22
CA ASP A 224 -11.40 -1.51 -8.76
C ASP A 224 -11.23 -0.83 -7.40
N LEU A 225 -11.12 0.49 -7.40
CA LEU A 225 -10.95 1.28 -6.17
C LEU A 225 -12.11 1.13 -5.17
N SER A 226 -13.31 0.77 -5.64
CA SER A 226 -14.47 0.56 -4.75
C SER A 226 -14.39 -0.75 -3.97
N SER A 227 -13.53 -1.68 -4.39
CA SER A 227 -13.28 -2.95 -3.70
C SER A 227 -12.25 -2.85 -2.57
N LEU A 228 -11.54 -1.73 -2.47
CA LEU A 228 -10.51 -1.52 -1.46
C LEU A 228 -11.12 -1.07 -0.13
N THR A 229 -10.44 -1.42 0.97
CA THR A 229 -10.85 -1.01 2.31
C THR A 229 -10.18 0.32 2.65
N TRP A 230 -10.94 1.42 2.53
CA TRP A 230 -10.44 2.77 2.77
C TRP A 230 -10.58 3.18 4.23
N LYS A 231 -9.61 3.98 4.70
CA LYS A 231 -9.61 4.64 6.01
C LYS A 231 -9.51 6.14 5.84
N ASP A 232 -10.10 6.89 6.75
CA ASP A 232 -9.94 8.34 6.79
C ASP A 232 -8.52 8.69 7.25
N ILE A 233 -7.84 9.59 6.53
CA ILE A 233 -6.52 10.09 6.93
C ILE A 233 -6.60 10.74 8.32
N GLU A 234 -7.70 11.42 8.64
CA GLU A 234 -7.91 12.04 9.96
C GLU A 234 -8.08 11.01 11.08
N SER A 235 -8.44 9.77 10.76
CA SER A 235 -8.53 8.68 11.73
C SER A 235 -7.16 8.06 12.07
N TYR A 236 -6.14 8.29 11.22
CA TYR A 236 -4.78 7.83 11.50
C TYR A 236 -4.26 8.54 12.75
N GLN A 237 -4.09 7.76 13.81
CA GLN A 237 -3.46 8.21 15.03
C GLN A 237 -1.98 7.91 14.87
N SER A 238 -1.17 8.96 14.69
CA SER A 238 0.28 8.86 14.81
C SER A 238 0.57 8.27 16.19
N LYS A 239 0.99 7.00 16.26
CA LYS A 239 1.48 6.39 17.50
C LYS A 239 2.88 6.97 17.81
N SER A 240 3.00 8.29 17.90
CA SER A 240 4.18 9.01 18.39
C SER A 240 3.93 9.48 19.83
N SER A 241 3.39 8.60 20.68
CA SER A 241 3.39 8.67 22.14
C SER A 241 2.44 7.60 22.68
N ILE A 242 2.95 6.39 22.93
CA ILE A 242 2.30 5.49 23.88
C ILE A 242 3.14 5.60 25.13
N GLY A 243 2.60 6.36 26.09
CA GLY A 243 3.01 6.24 27.47
C GLY A 243 2.93 4.77 27.86
N ALA A 244 3.94 4.32 28.61
CA ALA A 244 3.99 3.01 29.21
C ALA A 244 2.69 2.70 29.94
N GLU A 245 1.92 1.75 29.41
CA GLU A 245 1.01 0.95 30.21
C GLU A 245 1.30 -0.51 29.94
N ASP A 246 1.63 -1.19 31.04
CA ASP A 246 2.01 -2.60 31.13
C ASP A 246 0.94 -3.51 30.51
N ASN A 247 1.30 -4.19 29.43
CA ASN A 247 0.68 -5.45 29.08
C ASN A 247 1.76 -6.44 28.61
N PRO A 248 2.10 -7.46 29.42
CA PRO A 248 3.23 -8.34 29.14
C PRO A 248 2.76 -9.47 28.23
N GLU A 249 2.55 -9.21 26.92
CA GLU A 249 2.59 -10.28 25.88
C GLU A 249 2.49 -9.78 24.42
N ILE A 250 2.91 -8.56 24.12
CA ILE A 250 2.98 -8.08 22.72
C ILE A 250 4.41 -7.66 22.43
N SER A 251 5.14 -8.51 21.72
CA SER A 251 6.40 -8.18 21.06
C SER A 251 6.18 -6.93 20.20
N THR A 252 6.60 -5.77 20.72
CA THR A 252 6.66 -4.52 19.97
C THR A 252 7.59 -4.71 18.79
N GLN A 253 6.99 -4.83 17.61
CA GLN A 253 7.70 -5.04 16.35
C GLN A 253 8.79 -3.99 16.15
N MET A 254 9.98 -4.46 15.76
CA MET A 254 11.18 -3.67 15.47
C MET A 254 10.88 -2.48 14.53
N ASP A 255 11.15 -1.27 15.00
CA ASP A 255 10.92 -0.02 14.25
C ASP A 255 12.22 0.43 13.57
N LEU A 256 12.34 0.10 12.29
CA LEU A 256 13.53 0.41 11.50
C LEU A 256 13.75 1.90 11.28
N SER A 257 12.68 2.70 11.19
CA SER A 257 12.80 4.15 10.98
C SER A 257 13.37 4.83 12.21
N SER A 258 12.92 4.41 13.40
CA SER A 258 13.46 4.89 14.67
C SER A 258 14.94 4.52 14.81
N ILE A 259 15.28 3.24 14.56
CA ILE A 259 16.68 2.75 14.63
C ILE A 259 17.58 3.52 13.66
N GLN A 260 17.13 3.75 12.43
CA GLN A 260 17.90 4.50 11.43
C GLN A 260 18.19 5.95 11.88
N ASN A 261 17.29 6.56 12.66
CA ASN A 261 17.47 7.89 13.23
C ASN A 261 18.17 7.89 14.59
N GLY A 262 18.66 6.73 15.05
CA GLY A 262 19.38 6.58 16.31
C GLY A 262 18.50 6.43 17.55
N ASP A 263 17.20 6.17 17.38
CA ASP A 263 16.31 5.78 18.47
C ASP A 263 16.15 4.25 18.50
N PHE A 264 16.73 3.64 19.52
CA PHE A 264 16.79 2.17 19.67
C PHE A 264 15.72 1.63 20.64
N SER A 265 14.76 2.46 21.05
CA SER A 265 13.76 2.08 22.06
C SER A 265 12.94 0.86 21.65
N SER A 266 12.67 0.66 20.36
CA SER A 266 11.91 -0.49 19.87
C SER A 266 12.65 -1.83 20.02
N ILE A 267 13.97 -1.80 20.15
CA ILE A 267 14.83 -2.99 20.26
C ILE A 267 15.53 -3.10 21.61
N GLU A 268 15.20 -2.22 22.57
CA GLU A 268 15.75 -2.24 23.92
C GLU A 268 15.60 -3.62 24.56
N GLY A 269 16.65 -4.08 25.25
CA GLY A 269 16.71 -5.37 25.92
C GLY A 269 17.84 -6.26 25.42
N THR A 270 17.87 -7.48 25.95
CA THR A 270 18.86 -8.50 25.59
C THR A 270 18.35 -9.37 24.46
N TRP A 271 19.22 -9.61 23.50
CA TRP A 271 19.03 -10.44 22.33
C TRP A 271 20.07 -11.54 22.37
N LYS A 272 19.64 -12.79 22.16
CA LYS A 272 20.50 -13.96 22.23
C LYS A 272 20.37 -14.82 21.00
N ASN A 273 21.49 -15.32 20.51
CA ASN A 273 21.50 -16.27 19.40
C ASN A 273 21.60 -17.73 19.89
N GLY A 274 21.51 -18.67 18.95
CA GLY A 274 21.57 -20.11 19.26
C GLY A 274 22.94 -20.58 19.78
N ASN A 275 23.99 -19.77 19.62
CA ASN A 275 25.33 -20.05 20.14
C ASN A 275 25.54 -19.53 21.58
N GLY A 276 24.54 -18.85 22.16
CA GLY A 276 24.61 -18.28 23.50
C GLY A 276 25.31 -16.92 23.56
N GLU A 277 25.57 -16.28 22.41
CA GLU A 277 26.09 -14.92 22.36
C GLU A 277 24.96 -13.93 22.59
N GLU A 278 25.25 -12.82 23.27
CA GLU A 278 24.27 -11.82 23.69
C GLU A 278 24.60 -10.42 23.16
N LEU A 279 23.56 -9.69 22.75
CA LEU A 279 23.56 -8.27 22.42
C LEU A 279 22.54 -7.58 23.30
N THR A 280 22.90 -6.44 23.89
CA THR A 280 22.02 -5.67 24.76
C THR A 280 21.94 -4.27 24.21
N PHE A 281 20.72 -3.81 23.97
CA PHE A 281 20.42 -2.46 23.55
C PHE A 281 19.77 -1.70 24.71
N ASP A 282 20.17 -0.45 24.91
CA ASP A 282 19.40 0.54 25.64
C ASP A 282 18.81 1.56 24.65
N LYS A 283 18.06 2.54 25.17
CA LYS A 283 17.50 3.64 24.35
C LYS A 283 18.54 4.43 23.53
N ASN A 284 19.82 4.39 23.91
CA ASN A 284 20.91 5.10 23.26
C ASN A 284 21.71 4.22 22.28
N GLY A 285 21.43 2.91 22.24
CA GLY A 285 22.03 1.97 21.29
C GLY A 285 22.65 0.74 21.95
N LEU A 286 23.64 0.16 21.28
CA LEU A 286 24.29 -1.07 21.70
C LEU A 286 25.22 -0.82 22.90
N VAL A 287 25.00 -1.56 23.99
CA VAL A 287 25.77 -1.43 25.25
C VAL A 287 26.60 -2.68 25.60
N THR A 288 26.55 -3.72 24.76
CA THR A 288 27.34 -4.95 24.97
C THR A 288 28.83 -4.70 24.83
N ASN A 289 29.59 -4.98 25.89
CA ASN A 289 31.04 -5.23 25.92
C ASN A 289 31.84 -4.48 24.84
N GLY A 290 31.78 -3.14 24.85
CA GLY A 290 32.55 -2.24 23.97
C GLY A 290 32.28 -2.32 22.47
N LEU A 291 31.27 -3.10 22.04
CA LEU A 291 30.76 -3.02 20.68
C LEU A 291 30.11 -1.65 20.48
N LYS A 292 30.33 -1.09 19.29
CA LYS A 292 29.79 0.20 18.88
C LYS A 292 29.12 0.07 17.54
N LEU A 293 27.90 0.59 17.46
CA LEU A 293 27.23 0.78 16.20
C LEU A 293 27.91 1.89 15.40
N GLY A 294 27.93 1.70 14.09
CA GLY A 294 28.18 2.77 13.15
C GLY A 294 27.05 3.80 13.21
N ASN A 295 27.38 5.01 12.75
CA ASN A 295 26.47 6.16 12.66
C ASN A 295 25.75 6.24 11.30
N GLN A 296 25.93 5.24 10.43
CA GLN A 296 25.29 5.15 9.13
C GLN A 296 24.53 3.84 9.03
N PHE A 297 23.22 3.94 8.97
CA PHE A 297 22.32 2.84 8.68
C PHE A 297 21.70 3.05 7.29
N LYS A 298 21.64 1.96 6.54
CA LYS A 298 21.06 1.90 5.20
C LYS A 298 19.92 0.89 5.23
N MET A 299 18.74 1.30 4.79
CA MET A 299 17.68 0.35 4.49
C MET A 299 18.04 -0.47 3.25
N VAL A 300 17.90 -1.78 3.35
CA VAL A 300 18.13 -2.74 2.26
C VAL A 300 16.88 -3.61 2.16
N ASN A 301 16.12 -3.45 1.08
CA ASN A 301 14.81 -4.07 0.91
C ASN A 301 13.89 -3.77 2.11
N SER A 302 13.62 -4.78 2.94
CA SER A 302 12.74 -4.69 4.12
C SER A 302 13.48 -4.85 5.46
N TYR A 303 14.82 -4.71 5.48
CA TYR A 303 15.64 -4.73 6.69
C TYR A 303 16.60 -3.53 6.74
N LEU A 304 17.12 -3.21 7.92
CA LEU A 304 18.10 -2.13 8.10
C LEU A 304 19.49 -2.72 8.27
N GLU A 305 20.47 -2.25 7.51
CA GLU A 305 21.87 -2.64 7.58
C GLU A 305 22.71 -1.50 8.15
N GLY A 306 23.62 -1.80 9.06
CA GLY A 306 24.60 -0.86 9.59
C GLY A 306 25.93 -1.54 9.89
N GLY A 307 26.87 -0.75 10.42
CA GLY A 307 28.14 -1.27 10.93
C GLY A 307 28.09 -1.58 12.42
N VAL A 308 28.84 -2.58 12.86
CA VAL A 308 29.16 -2.81 14.28
C VAL A 308 30.64 -3.12 14.42
N SER A 309 31.31 -2.60 15.45
CA SER A 309 32.75 -2.81 15.64
C SER A 309 33.16 -2.83 17.11
N TYR A 310 34.30 -3.44 17.41
CA TYR A 310 34.96 -3.40 18.72
C TYR A 310 36.32 -2.68 18.60
N GLY A 311 36.31 -1.39 18.25
CA GLY A 311 37.54 -0.57 18.17
C GLY A 311 38.52 -0.96 17.05
N GLY A 312 38.09 -1.76 16.07
CA GLY A 312 38.88 -2.25 14.93
C GLY A 312 38.00 -2.50 13.69
N PRO A 313 38.41 -3.34 12.72
CA PRO A 313 37.58 -3.69 11.56
C PRO A 313 36.19 -4.18 12.00
N GLY A 314 35.14 -3.61 11.43
CA GLY A 314 33.75 -3.91 11.80
C GLY A 314 33.14 -5.09 11.04
N ALA A 315 31.94 -5.46 11.44
CA ALA A 315 31.03 -6.35 10.73
C ALA A 315 29.77 -5.57 10.33
N ALA A 316 28.95 -6.15 9.44
CA ALA A 316 27.60 -5.68 9.22
C ALA A 316 26.71 -6.14 10.37
N ILE A 317 25.76 -5.30 10.77
CA ILE A 317 24.64 -5.66 11.64
C ILE A 317 23.34 -5.39 10.88
N LEU A 318 22.47 -6.39 10.85
CA LEU A 318 21.18 -6.34 10.16
C LEU A 318 20.07 -6.40 11.19
N PHE A 319 19.15 -5.44 11.13
CA PHE A 319 17.91 -5.39 11.90
C PHE A 319 16.77 -5.82 10.98
N ILE A 320 16.22 -7.00 11.25
CA ILE A 320 15.33 -7.71 10.34
C ILE A 320 13.99 -7.94 11.06
N PRO A 321 12.94 -7.18 10.71
CA PRO A 321 11.62 -7.35 11.32
C PRO A 321 11.02 -8.74 11.09
N ALA A 322 10.06 -9.12 11.92
CA ALA A 322 9.20 -10.26 11.70
C ALA A 322 8.53 -10.16 10.30
N GLY A 323 8.40 -11.29 9.62
CA GLY A 323 7.82 -11.43 8.29
C GLY A 323 8.81 -11.30 7.14
N VAL A 324 9.97 -10.68 7.35
CA VAL A 324 10.95 -10.44 6.27
C VAL A 324 11.69 -11.72 5.89
N ASP A 325 11.70 -12.09 4.60
CA ASP A 325 12.45 -13.25 4.11
C ASP A 325 13.84 -12.81 3.64
N MET A 326 14.89 -13.42 4.21
CA MET A 326 16.28 -13.11 3.86
C MET A 326 16.87 -14.06 2.80
N THR A 327 16.04 -14.87 2.14
CA THR A 327 16.49 -15.79 1.09
C THR A 327 17.16 -15.05 -0.05
N MET A 328 18.35 -15.50 -0.45
CA MET A 328 19.16 -14.86 -1.49
C MET A 328 19.71 -15.85 -2.50
N THR A 329 20.21 -15.33 -3.62
CA THR A 329 20.94 -16.14 -4.62
C THR A 329 22.39 -15.67 -4.66
N LEU A 330 23.32 -16.58 -4.37
CA LEU A 330 24.77 -16.35 -4.43
C LEU A 330 25.38 -17.42 -5.34
N ASP A 331 26.18 -17.03 -6.34
CA ASP A 331 26.81 -17.96 -7.30
C ASP A 331 25.85 -18.98 -7.93
N ASN A 332 24.66 -18.52 -8.34
CA ASN A 332 23.56 -19.33 -8.87
C ASN A 332 22.99 -20.38 -7.89
N GLN A 333 23.35 -20.31 -6.60
CA GLN A 333 22.77 -21.12 -5.55
C GLN A 333 21.81 -20.31 -4.70
N LYS A 334 20.60 -20.84 -4.50
CA LYS A 334 19.60 -20.25 -3.61
C LYS A 334 19.93 -20.61 -2.16
N ILE A 335 20.25 -19.61 -1.35
CA ILE A 335 20.49 -19.72 0.08
C ILE A 335 19.20 -19.34 0.79
N MET A 336 18.53 -20.33 1.40
CA MET A 336 17.26 -20.12 2.10
C MET A 336 17.48 -19.48 3.47
N ASP A 337 16.56 -18.59 3.85
CA ASP A 337 16.46 -18.08 5.22
C ASP A 337 15.98 -19.18 6.17
N ALA A 338 16.87 -19.61 7.07
CA ALA A 338 16.59 -20.65 8.07
C ALA A 338 16.02 -20.08 9.38
N SER A 339 15.91 -18.76 9.51
CA SER A 339 15.52 -18.11 10.76
C SER A 339 14.02 -18.25 11.06
N ASN A 340 13.65 -18.04 12.33
CA ASN A 340 12.26 -17.87 12.73
C ASN A 340 11.71 -16.51 12.26
N ARG A 341 11.13 -16.50 11.06
CA ARG A 341 10.51 -15.33 10.42
C ARG A 341 9.30 -14.76 11.19
N LYS A 342 8.77 -15.44 12.22
CA LYS A 342 7.67 -14.89 13.04
C LYS A 342 8.17 -13.92 14.11
N ARG A 343 9.48 -13.74 14.24
CA ARG A 343 10.10 -12.89 15.25
C ARG A 343 11.00 -11.88 14.56
N ASP A 344 11.17 -10.74 15.20
CA ASP A 344 12.24 -9.83 14.87
C ASP A 344 13.59 -10.52 15.10
N ARG A 345 14.56 -10.19 14.27
CA ARG A 345 15.88 -10.85 14.22
C ARG A 345 16.96 -9.80 14.10
N ILE A 346 18.08 -10.05 14.76
CA ILE A 346 19.33 -9.33 14.47
C ILE A 346 20.33 -10.34 13.93
N LEU A 347 21.12 -9.94 12.94
CA LEU A 347 22.22 -10.74 12.39
C LEU A 347 23.49 -9.89 12.36
N ILE A 348 24.57 -10.36 12.97
CA ILE A 348 25.91 -9.78 12.81
C ILE A 348 26.71 -10.67 11.88
N THR A 349 27.30 -10.10 10.83
CA THR A 349 28.01 -10.91 9.84
C THR A 349 29.07 -10.13 9.05
N GLN A 350 30.11 -10.84 8.59
CA GLN A 350 31.04 -10.34 7.56
C GLN A 350 30.65 -10.78 6.14
N SER A 351 29.78 -11.77 6.01
CA SER A 351 29.26 -12.28 4.73
C SER A 351 27.88 -12.86 4.99
N VAL A 352 26.84 -12.32 4.35
CA VAL A 352 25.46 -12.61 4.74
C VAL A 352 25.16 -14.11 4.61
N ASN A 353 25.06 -14.78 5.76
CA ASN A 353 24.88 -16.22 5.86
C ASN A 353 23.60 -16.51 6.63
N VAL A 354 22.52 -16.75 5.89
CA VAL A 354 21.15 -16.82 6.43
C VAL A 354 20.63 -18.25 6.55
N ASN A 355 21.39 -19.25 6.10
CA ASN A 355 20.98 -20.66 6.10
C ASN A 355 21.18 -21.38 7.45
N LYS A 356 21.61 -20.64 8.48
CA LYS A 356 21.83 -21.13 9.83
C LYS A 356 20.95 -20.36 10.79
N SER A 357 20.02 -21.03 11.45
CA SER A 357 19.13 -20.36 12.41
C SER A 357 19.87 -19.87 13.66
N GLU A 358 20.95 -20.55 14.03
CA GLU A 358 21.70 -20.32 15.27
C GLU A 358 22.46 -18.99 15.30
N VAL A 359 22.73 -18.37 14.14
CA VAL A 359 23.43 -17.08 14.06
C VAL A 359 22.50 -15.88 14.23
N PHE A 360 21.19 -16.09 14.16
CA PHE A 360 20.21 -15.02 14.36
C PHE A 360 19.98 -14.81 15.85
N TYR A 361 20.09 -13.55 16.26
CA TYR A 361 19.73 -13.12 17.59
C TYR A 361 18.23 -12.86 17.67
N TYR A 362 17.64 -13.32 18.76
CA TYR A 362 16.25 -13.06 19.11
C TYR A 362 16.19 -12.42 20.49
N LYS A 363 15.26 -11.48 20.67
CA LYS A 363 15.00 -10.90 21.99
C LYS A 363 14.67 -12.00 23.00
N GLU A 364 15.33 -12.01 24.16
CA GLU A 364 15.08 -12.98 25.24
C GLU A 364 13.69 -12.80 25.86
#